data_AF-A0AAV5L4R2-F1
#
_entry.id   AF-A0AAV5L4R2-F1
#
_cell.length_a   1.000
_cell.length_b   1.000
_cell.length_c   1.000
_cell.angle_alpha   90.00
_cell.angle_beta   90.00
_cell.angle_gamma   90.00
#
_symmetry.space_group_name_H-M   'P 1'
#
loop_
_entity.id
_entity.type
_entity.pdbx_description
1 polymer ?
#
loop_
_entity_poly.entity_id
_entity_poly.type
_entity_poly.pdbx_seq_one_letter_code
_entity_poly.pdbx_strand_id
1 'polypeptide(L)'
;MADVGKPLRKIADAFKELAEKVNSENADVELAPFSHACSLVAPLIGCLGIAFKFAEMDYSAKVDDLAEAAKSITTLSAMVDRDVEGNCVRRAGSHTRNLLRVKRGLEVVRVLFEELLAIEYVS
;
A
#
# COMPACT_ATOMS: atom_id res chain seq x y z
N MET A 1 13.47 5.50 20.23
CA MET A 1 13.82 6.56 19.25
C MET A 1 13.79 5.90 17.89
N ALA A 2 12.74 6.13 17.09
CA ALA A 2 12.66 5.58 15.75
C ALA A 2 13.75 6.21 14.89
N ASP A 3 14.46 5.39 14.11
CA ASP A 3 15.39 5.82 13.06
C ASP A 3 14.79 7.02 12.32
N VAL A 4 15.45 8.18 12.38
CA VAL A 4 15.09 9.41 11.62
C VAL A 4 15.47 9.19 10.15
N GLY A 5 15.21 8.01 9.62
CA GLY A 5 15.42 7.65 8.24
C GLY A 5 14.34 8.31 7.43
N LYS A 6 14.67 9.43 6.78
CA LYS A 6 13.90 10.21 5.80
C LYS A 6 12.67 9.42 5.27
N PRO A 7 11.50 9.48 5.93
CA PRO A 7 10.39 8.56 5.64
C PRO A 7 9.88 8.70 4.20
N LEU A 8 9.77 9.93 3.70
CA LEU A 8 9.40 10.22 2.32
C LEU A 8 10.39 9.63 1.31
N ARG A 9 11.69 9.60 1.64
CA ARG A 9 12.70 8.99 0.76
C ARG A 9 12.54 7.47 0.70
N LYS A 10 12.32 6.81 1.84
CA LYS A 10 12.07 5.36 1.88
C LYS A 10 10.83 4.98 1.06
N ILE A 11 9.77 5.78 1.16
CA ILE A 11 8.55 5.62 0.35
C ILE A 11 8.87 5.80 -1.13
N ALA A 12 9.52 6.90 -1.50
CA ALA A 12 9.86 7.19 -2.89
C ALA A 12 10.72 6.07 -3.51
N ASP A 13 11.76 5.60 -2.81
CA ASP A 13 12.64 4.53 -3.27
C ASP A 13 11.85 3.22 -3.46
N ALA A 14 11.05 2.81 -2.47
CA ALA A 14 10.26 1.57 -2.55
C ALA A 14 9.20 1.60 -3.68
N PHE A 15 8.49 2.72 -3.86
CA PHE A 15 7.49 2.84 -4.91
C PHE A 15 8.12 3.02 -6.30
N LYS A 16 9.34 3.55 -6.40
CA LYS A 16 10.10 3.58 -7.66
C LYS A 16 10.45 2.17 -8.13
N GLU A 17 10.95 1.32 -7.23
CA GLU A 17 11.23 -0.10 -7.54
C GLU A 17 9.95 -0.84 -7.98
N LEU A 18 8.82 -0.60 -7.31
CA LEU A 18 7.53 -1.16 -7.72
C LEU A 18 7.08 -0.66 -9.10
N ALA A 19 7.26 0.63 -9.40
CA ALA A 19 6.90 1.20 -10.69
C ALA A 19 7.76 0.62 -11.82
N GLU A 20 9.06 0.43 -11.60
CA GLU A 20 9.96 -0.23 -12.55
C GLU A 20 9.49 -1.67 -12.85
N LYS A 21 9.08 -2.41 -11.81
CA LYS A 21 8.48 -3.74 -12.00
C LYS A 21 7.20 -3.67 -12.81
N VAL A 22 6.21 -2.88 -12.41
CA VAL A 22 4.89 -2.78 -13.08
C VAL A 22 5.02 -2.40 -14.57
N ASN A 23 6.01 -1.57 -14.92
CA ASN A 23 6.21 -1.11 -16.30
C ASN A 23 7.05 -2.07 -17.16
N SER A 24 7.54 -3.19 -16.62
CA SER A 24 8.28 -4.20 -17.38
C SER A 24 7.35 -5.17 -18.14
N GLU A 25 7.82 -5.75 -19.25
CA GLU A 25 7.04 -6.75 -20.01
C GLU A 25 6.86 -8.03 -19.18
N ASN A 26 5.62 -8.51 -19.02
CA ASN A 26 5.19 -9.65 -18.17
C ASN A 26 5.31 -9.43 -16.65
N ALA A 27 5.17 -8.18 -16.19
CA ALA A 27 5.26 -7.84 -14.78
C ALA A 27 4.13 -8.40 -13.93
N ASP A 28 4.41 -9.45 -13.15
CA ASP A 28 3.63 -9.76 -11.96
C ASP A 28 4.30 -9.13 -10.73
N VAL A 29 3.52 -8.43 -9.93
CA VAL A 29 4.04 -7.71 -8.76
C VAL A 29 4.16 -8.68 -7.60
N GLU A 30 5.37 -8.84 -7.09
CA GLU A 30 5.62 -9.65 -5.90
C GLU A 30 4.90 -9.06 -4.67
N LEU A 31 4.17 -9.92 -3.96
CA LEU A 31 3.32 -9.51 -2.84
C LEU A 31 4.14 -8.98 -1.65
N ALA A 32 5.30 -9.60 -1.37
CA ALA A 32 6.16 -9.18 -0.27
C ALA A 32 6.71 -7.75 -0.45
N PRO A 33 7.42 -7.40 -1.55
CA PRO A 33 7.83 -6.02 -1.81
C PRO A 33 6.66 -5.02 -1.83
N PHE A 34 5.52 -5.42 -2.40
CA PHE A 34 4.32 -4.58 -2.41
C PHE A 34 3.81 -4.26 -1.00
N SER A 35 3.62 -5.28 -0.15
CA SER A 35 3.17 -5.10 1.23
C SER A 35 4.17 -4.27 2.05
N HIS A 36 5.47 -4.47 1.82
CA HIS A 36 6.52 -3.70 2.47
C HIS A 36 6.42 -2.21 2.11
N ALA A 37 6.35 -1.88 0.82
CA ALA A 37 6.19 -0.49 0.37
C ALA A 37 4.91 0.13 0.95
N CYS A 38 3.79 -0.61 0.97
CA CYS A 38 2.54 -0.13 1.55
C CYS A 38 2.66 0.14 3.05
N SER A 39 3.46 -0.63 3.80
CA SER A 39 3.67 -0.41 5.24
C SER A 39 4.34 0.92 5.56
N LEU A 40 5.21 1.39 4.65
CA LEU A 40 5.92 2.66 4.80
C LEU A 40 4.98 3.88 4.74
N VAL A 41 3.77 3.70 4.20
CA VAL A 41 2.76 4.76 4.05
C VAL A 41 1.95 4.99 5.33
N ALA A 42 1.79 3.97 6.19
CA ALA A 42 0.97 4.06 7.39
C ALA A 42 1.34 5.26 8.31
N PRO A 43 2.63 5.54 8.59
CA PRO A 43 3.02 6.70 9.38
C PRO A 43 2.53 8.04 8.81
N LEU A 44 2.43 8.20 7.48
CA LEU A 44 1.93 9.42 6.87
C LEU A 44 0.45 9.67 7.18
N ILE A 45 -0.37 8.61 7.20
CA ILE A 45 -1.78 8.72 7.57
C ILE A 45 -1.92 9.16 9.03
N GLY A 46 -1.06 8.65 9.92
CA GLY A 46 -1.01 9.06 11.31
C GLY A 46 -0.58 10.52 11.52
N CYS A 47 0.24 11.09 10.63
CA CYS A 47 0.65 12.50 10.67
C CYS A 47 -0.50 13.48 10.39
N LEU A 48 -1.64 13.03 9.86
CA LEU A 48 -2.82 13.87 9.62
C LEU A 48 -3.61 14.20 10.91
N GLY A 49 -3.14 13.71 12.06
CA GLY A 49 -3.70 13.99 13.37
C GLY A 49 -4.73 12.95 13.83
N ILE A 50 -5.24 13.14 15.04
CA ILE A 50 -6.03 12.13 15.74
C ILE A 50 -7.33 11.74 15.03
N ALA A 51 -7.91 12.65 14.24
CA ALA A 51 -9.10 12.38 13.44
C ALA A 51 -8.89 11.25 12.42
N PHE A 52 -7.65 11.02 11.98
CA PHE A 52 -7.28 9.98 11.01
C PHE A 52 -6.70 8.73 11.65
N LYS A 53 -6.68 8.62 12.99
CA LYS A 53 -6.09 7.47 13.68
C LYS A 53 -6.79 6.16 13.30
N PHE A 54 -8.11 6.18 13.15
CA PHE A 54 -8.86 5.02 12.68
C PHE A 54 -8.52 4.66 11.23
N ALA A 55 -8.25 5.64 10.37
CA ALA A 55 -7.83 5.37 9.00
C ALA A 55 -6.43 4.74 8.94
N GLU A 56 -5.50 5.22 9.78
CA GLU A 56 -4.18 4.60 9.94
C GLU A 56 -4.31 3.15 10.43
N MET A 57 -5.05 2.92 11.51
CA MET A 57 -5.25 1.57 12.05
C MET A 57 -5.96 0.64 11.06
N ASP A 58 -6.99 1.14 10.39
CA ASP A 58 -7.71 0.38 9.36
C ASP A 58 -6.73 0.02 8.24
N TYR A 59 -5.99 0.97 7.68
CA TYR A 59 -5.02 0.73 6.61
C TYR A 59 -3.93 -0.28 7.01
N SER A 60 -3.27 -0.06 8.16
CA SER A 60 -2.19 -0.93 8.66
C SER A 60 -2.65 -2.38 8.78
N ALA A 61 -3.84 -2.63 9.35
CA ALA A 61 -4.35 -3.98 9.50
C ALA A 61 -4.54 -4.73 8.16
N LYS A 62 -4.82 -4.02 7.04
CA LYS A 62 -4.92 -4.64 5.71
C LYS A 62 -3.54 -4.89 5.13
N VAL A 63 -2.61 -3.98 5.35
CA VAL A 63 -1.22 -4.18 4.92
C VAL A 63 -0.60 -5.38 5.65
N ASP A 64 -0.87 -5.52 6.95
CA ASP A 64 -0.40 -6.66 7.75
C ASP A 64 -0.97 -7.99 7.24
N ASP A 65 -2.25 -8.03 6.86
CA ASP A 65 -2.87 -9.20 6.22
C ASP A 65 -2.16 -9.57 4.91
N LEU A 66 -1.84 -8.59 4.06
CA LEU A 66 -1.11 -8.83 2.81
C LEU A 66 0.33 -9.30 3.07
N ALA A 67 1.00 -8.74 4.08
CA ALA A 67 2.34 -9.16 4.48
C ALA A 67 2.35 -10.60 5.04
N GLU A 68 1.29 -10.98 5.77
CA GLU A 68 1.12 -12.36 6.24
C GLU A 68 0.88 -13.31 5.06
N ALA A 69 0.01 -12.94 4.13
CA ALA A 69 -0.24 -13.70 2.91
C ALA A 69 1.05 -13.89 2.08
N ALA A 70 1.92 -12.88 2.03
CA ALA A 70 3.19 -12.91 1.30
C ALA A 70 4.14 -14.06 1.72
N LYS A 71 3.94 -14.65 2.91
CA LYS A 71 4.72 -15.83 3.35
C LYS A 71 4.41 -17.10 2.54
N SER A 72 3.25 -17.14 1.88
CA SER A 72 2.76 -18.32 1.14
C SER A 72 2.25 -18.00 -0.27
N ILE A 73 2.16 -16.72 -0.64
CA ILE A 73 1.70 -16.25 -1.94
C ILE A 73 2.76 -15.33 -2.54
N THR A 74 3.26 -15.70 -3.72
CA THR A 74 4.37 -15.00 -4.36
C THR A 74 3.96 -13.64 -4.91
N THR A 75 2.81 -13.57 -5.60
CA THR A 75 2.45 -12.41 -6.42
C THR A 75 1.02 -11.92 -6.16
N LEU A 76 0.75 -10.67 -6.52
CA LEU A 76 -0.59 -10.08 -6.45
C LEU A 76 -1.58 -10.83 -7.33
N SER A 77 -1.18 -11.24 -8.54
CA SER A 77 -2.08 -11.97 -9.45
C SER A 77 -2.45 -13.33 -8.88
N ALA A 78 -1.46 -14.10 -8.39
CA ALA A 78 -1.72 -15.39 -7.75
C ALA A 78 -2.60 -15.27 -6.50
N MET A 79 -2.49 -14.17 -5.75
CA MET A 79 -3.36 -13.89 -4.61
C MET A 79 -4.81 -13.67 -5.03
N VAL A 80 -5.03 -12.88 -6.09
CA VAL A 80 -6.35 -12.60 -6.64
C VAL A 80 -6.97 -13.87 -7.22
N ASP A 81 -6.20 -14.65 -7.97
CA ASP A 81 -6.66 -15.89 -8.59
C ASP A 81 -7.14 -16.90 -7.53
N ARG A 82 -6.42 -17.05 -6.41
CA ARG A 82 -6.87 -17.91 -5.30
C ARG A 82 -8.19 -17.48 -4.70
N ASP A 83 -8.41 -16.17 -4.52
CA ASP A 83 -9.68 -15.66 -3.99
C ASP A 83 -10.83 -15.80 -5.01
N VAL A 84 -10.53 -15.76 -6.30
CA VAL A 84 -11.48 -16.04 -7.40
C VAL A 84 -11.87 -17.51 -7.39
N GLU A 85 -10.90 -18.43 -7.37
CA GLU A 85 -11.11 -19.87 -7.28
C GLU A 85 -11.88 -20.26 -6.02
N GLY A 86 -11.58 -19.60 -4.89
CA GLY A 86 -12.28 -19.76 -3.62
C GLY A 86 -13.65 -19.08 -3.53
N ASN A 87 -14.08 -18.38 -4.59
CA ASN A 87 -15.31 -17.58 -4.65
C ASN A 87 -15.49 -16.64 -3.43
N CYS A 88 -14.39 -16.04 -2.97
CA CYS A 88 -14.35 -15.25 -1.73
C CYS A 88 -13.86 -13.81 -1.94
N VAL A 89 -13.62 -13.39 -3.20
CA VAL A 89 -13.12 -12.04 -3.58
C VAL A 89 -13.74 -10.90 -2.78
N ARG A 90 -15.05 -10.88 -2.55
CA ARG A 90 -15.78 -9.77 -1.88
C ARG A 90 -15.99 -10.00 -0.37
N ARG A 91 -15.64 -11.19 0.15
CA ARG A 91 -15.84 -11.55 1.56
C ARG A 91 -15.05 -10.60 2.45
N ALA A 92 -15.61 -10.22 3.60
CA ALA A 92 -14.87 -9.43 4.57
C ALA A 92 -13.63 -10.21 5.02
N GLY A 93 -12.46 -9.56 4.94
CA GLY A 93 -11.17 -10.18 5.28
C GLY A 93 -10.52 -11.00 4.17
N SER A 94 -11.10 -11.09 2.96
CA SER A 94 -10.36 -11.68 1.82
C SER A 94 -9.18 -10.78 1.42
N HIS A 95 -8.11 -11.40 0.94
CA HIS A 95 -6.89 -10.68 0.58
C HIS A 95 -7.13 -9.71 -0.58
N THR A 96 -7.97 -10.07 -1.55
CA THR A 96 -8.35 -9.21 -2.68
C THR A 96 -9.15 -7.98 -2.21
N ARG A 97 -10.04 -8.16 -1.23
CA ARG A 97 -10.77 -7.01 -0.67
C ARG A 97 -9.85 -6.13 0.16
N ASN A 98 -8.91 -6.69 0.90
CA ASN A 98 -7.90 -5.95 1.65
C ASN A 98 -6.97 -5.16 0.71
N LEU A 99 -6.52 -5.78 -0.39
CA LEU A 99 -5.78 -5.13 -1.46
C LEU A 99 -6.53 -3.93 -2.03
N LEU A 100 -7.83 -4.05 -2.29
CA LEU A 100 -8.64 -2.93 -2.76
C LEU A 100 -8.66 -1.76 -1.76
N ARG A 101 -8.68 -2.04 -0.44
CA ARG A 101 -8.61 -1.01 0.61
C ARG A 101 -7.24 -0.37 0.68
N VAL A 102 -6.17 -1.15 0.59
CA VAL A 102 -4.79 -0.63 0.53
C VAL A 102 -4.60 0.27 -0.70
N LYS A 103 -5.02 -0.18 -1.89
CA LYS A 103 -4.98 0.63 -3.12
C LYS A 103 -5.66 2.00 -2.94
N ARG A 104 -6.84 2.03 -2.31
CA ARG A 104 -7.54 3.30 -2.04
C ARG A 104 -6.76 4.20 -1.07
N GLY A 105 -6.11 3.64 -0.06
CA GLY A 105 -5.23 4.39 0.83
C GLY A 105 -4.05 5.02 0.07
N LEU A 106 -3.45 4.29 -0.87
CA LEU A 106 -2.38 4.80 -1.73
C LEU A 106 -2.87 5.96 -2.61
N GLU A 107 -4.05 5.85 -3.22
CA GLU A 107 -4.64 6.94 -4.02
C GLU A 107 -4.87 8.22 -3.19
N VAL A 108 -5.35 8.08 -1.95
CA VAL A 108 -5.51 9.24 -1.05
C VAL A 108 -4.17 9.92 -0.78
N VAL A 109 -3.12 9.15 -0.52
CA VAL A 109 -1.77 9.70 -0.27
C VAL A 109 -1.17 10.32 -1.51
N ARG A 110 -1.39 9.72 -2.70
CA ARG A 110 -0.98 10.31 -3.98
C ARG A 110 -1.62 11.68 -4.19
N VAL A 111 -2.96 11.76 -4.08
CA VAL A 111 -3.69 13.02 -4.26
C VAL A 111 -3.26 14.05 -3.22
N LEU A 112 -3.03 13.66 -1.96
CA LEU A 112 -2.51 14.56 -0.93
C LEU A 112 -1.17 15.19 -1.33
N PHE A 113 -0.23 14.41 -1.87
CA PHE A 113 1.04 14.98 -2.34
C PHE A 113 0.87 15.87 -3.57
N GLU A 114 -0.01 15.52 -4.50
CA GLU A 114 -0.33 16.37 -5.66
C GLU A 114 -0.87 17.74 -5.22
N GLU A 115 -1.79 17.77 -4.26
CA GLU A 115 -2.35 19.01 -3.69
C GLU A 115 -1.29 19.83 -2.93
N LEU A 116 -0.45 19.18 -2.11
CA LEU A 116 0.63 19.86 -1.40
C LEU A 116 1.61 20.54 -2.36
N LEU A 117 2.00 19.84 -3.43
CA LEU A 117 2.86 20.40 -4.47
C LEU A 117 2.17 21.56 -5.20
N ALA A 118 0.88 21.42 -5.54
CA ALA A 118 0.13 22.48 -6.21
C ALA A 118 0.05 23.78 -5.38
N ILE A 119 -0.08 23.68 -4.05
CA ILE A 119 -0.09 24.83 -3.14
C ILE A 119 1.27 25.56 -3.16
N GLU A 120 2.38 24.83 -3.21
CA GLU A 120 3.72 25.42 -3.25
C GLU A 120 4.01 26.21 -4.55
N TYR A 121 3.33 25.91 -5.66
CA TYR A 121 3.50 26.64 -6.93
C TYR A 121 2.58 27.86 -7.09
N VAL A 122 1.66 28.08 -6.16
CA VAL A 122 0.70 29.22 -6.19
C VAL A 122 1.05 30.27 -5.12
N SER A 123 2.03 29.99 -4.26
CA SER A 123 2.52 30.88 -3.19
C SER A 123 3.82 31.60 -3.59
#